data_AF-A0A8J3G248-F1
#
_entry.id   AF-A0A8J3G248-F1
#
_cell.length_a   1.000
_cell.length_b   1.000
_cell.length_c   1.000
_cell.angle_alpha   90.00
_cell.angle_beta   90.00
_cell.angle_gamma   90.00
#
_symmetry.space_group_name_H-M   'P 1'
#
loop_
_entity.id
_entity.type
_entity.pdbx_description
1 polymer ?
#
loop_
_entity_poly.entity_id
_entity_poly.type
_entity_poly.pdbx_seq_one_letter_code
_entity_poly.pdbx_strand_id
1 'polypeptide(L)' 'MKAVFGAIVNTIFLVAILAPVCMTIIWLLMSGLHAPKPILYSGEALMLIPIAIFTRLLFKSALKIERELKGDTAL' A
#
# COMPACT_ATOMS: atom_id res chain seq x y z
N MET A 1 7.93 -13.36 16.81
CA MET A 1 7.36 -11.98 16.93
C MET A 1 8.23 -10.90 16.29
N LYS A 2 9.57 -10.94 16.42
CA LYS A 2 10.47 -9.91 15.85
C LYS A 2 10.39 -9.77 14.31
N ALA A 3 10.20 -10.87 13.56
CA ALA A 3 10.03 -10.83 12.10
C ALA A 3 8.68 -10.21 11.68
N VAL A 4 7.61 -10.51 12.43
CA VAL A 4 6.27 -9.94 12.19
C VAL A 4 6.29 -8.43 12.43
N PHE A 5 6.94 -7.98 13.51
CA PHE A 5 7.07 -6.55 13.80
C PHE A 5 7.87 -5.81 12.72
N GLY A 6 9.00 -6.37 12.27
CA GLY A 6 9.78 -5.80 11.15
C GLY A 6 8.96 -5.69 9.86
N ALA A 7 8.22 -6.75 9.53
CA ALA A 7 7.34 -6.76 8.36
C ALA A 7 6.21 -5.72 8.46
N ILE A 8 5.60 -5.54 9.64
CA ILE A 8 4.57 -4.52 9.87
C ILE A 8 5.15 -3.12 9.64
N VAL A 9 6.29 -2.80 10.28
CA VAL A 9 6.92 -1.47 10.17
C VAL A 9 7.28 -1.17 8.72
N ASN A 10 7.94 -2.11 8.04
CA ASN A 10 8.38 -1.91 6.66
C ASN A 10 7.19 -1.76 5.70
N THR A 11 6.12 -2.54 5.92
CA THR A 11 4.89 -2.41 5.13
C THR A 11 4.20 -1.07 5.35
N ILE A 12 4.10 -0.61 6.61
CA ILE A 12 3.50 0.70 6.92
C ILE A 12 4.29 1.82 6.24
N PHE A 13 5.63 1.79 6.31
CA PHE A 13 6.47 2.78 5.64
C PHE A 13 6.26 2.81 4.12
N LEU A 14 6.27 1.64 3.47
CA LEU A 14 6.05 1.54 2.03
C LEU A 14 4.66 2.03 1.62
N VAL A 15 3.63 1.64 2.37
CA VAL A 15 2.24 2.05 2.07
C VAL A 15 2.04 3.54 2.34
N ALA A 16 2.64 4.09 3.39
CA ALA A 16 2.55 5.52 3.71
C ALA A 16 3.16 6.42 2.63
N ILE A 17 4.14 5.92 1.86
CA ILE A 17 4.70 6.64 0.71
C ILE A 17 3.88 6.36 -0.56
N LEU A 18 3.54 5.10 -0.82
CA LEU A 18 2.92 4.69 -2.08
C LEU A 18 1.47 5.18 -2.20
N ALA A 19 0.69 5.13 -1.12
CA ALA A 19 -0.70 5.53 -1.12
C ALA A 19 -0.92 7.01 -1.52
N PRO A 20 -0.26 8.02 -0.90
CA PRO A 20 -0.44 9.42 -1.30
C PRO A 20 0.07 9.70 -2.71
N VAL A 21 1.14 9.01 -3.16
CA VAL A 21 1.64 9.14 -4.55
C VAL A 21 0.59 8.66 -5.55
N CYS A 22 0.03 7.45 -5.35
CA CYS A 22 -1.04 6.94 -6.20
C CYS A 22 -2.23 7.89 -6.21
N MET A 23 -2.71 8.32 -5.05
CA MET A 23 -3.84 9.24 -4.91
C MET A 23 -3.59 10.54 -5.68
N THR A 24 -2.41 11.14 -5.54
CA THR A 24 -2.05 12.37 -6.26
C THR A 24 -2.08 12.18 -7.78
N ILE A 25 -1.57 11.06 -8.30
CA ILE A 25 -1.56 10.75 -9.74
C ILE A 25 -3.00 10.65 -10.28
N ILE A 26 -3.88 9.96 -9.56
CA ILE A 26 -5.28 9.79 -9.96
C ILE A 26 -6.02 11.12 -9.90
N TRP A 27 -5.75 11.92 -8.87
CA TRP A 27 -6.33 13.25 -8.73
C TRP A 27 -5.90 14.17 -9.87
N LEU A 28 -4.61 14.14 -10.24
CA LEU A 28 -4.05 14.89 -11.36
C LEU A 28 -4.70 14.45 -12.68
N LEU A 29 -4.84 13.14 -12.89
CA LEU A 29 -5.46 12.56 -14.08
C LEU A 29 -6.94 12.96 -14.20
N MET A 30 -7.71 12.77 -13.12
CA MET A 30 -9.14 13.12 -13.06
C MET A 30 -9.35 14.63 -13.23
N SER A 31 -8.47 15.46 -12.66
CA SER A 31 -8.50 16.91 -12.83
C SER A 31 -8.19 17.30 -14.28
N GLY A 32 -7.20 16.66 -14.92
CA GLY A 32 -6.90 16.86 -16.34
C GLY A 32 -8.06 16.46 -17.26
N LEU A 33 -8.85 15.46 -16.86
CA LEU A 33 -10.07 15.04 -17.55
C LEU A 33 -11.30 15.91 -17.20
N HIS A 34 -11.12 17.02 -16.47
CA HIS A 34 -12.19 17.93 -16.05
C HIS A 34 -13.32 17.23 -15.26
N ALA A 35 -12.98 16.19 -14.50
CA ALA A 35 -13.96 15.46 -13.71
C ALA A 35 -14.58 16.40 -12.64
N PRO A 36 -15.93 16.39 -12.47
CA PRO A 36 -16.58 17.16 -11.43
C PRO A 36 -16.14 16.67 -10.04
N LYS A 37 -16.01 17.61 -9.08
CA LYS A 37 -15.59 17.37 -7.69
C LYS A 37 -16.21 16.13 -7.01
N PRO A 38 -17.52 15.83 -7.13
CA PRO A 38 -18.08 14.60 -6.55
C PRO A 38 -17.46 13.30 -7.10
N ILE A 39 -17.03 13.28 -8.36
CA ILE A 39 -16.36 12.11 -8.96
C ILE A 39 -14.95 11.96 -8.39
N LEU A 40 -14.22 13.08 -8.20
CA LEU A 40 -12.92 13.08 -7.53
C LEU A 40 -13.00 12.46 -6.12
N TYR A 41 -13.94 12.90 -5.28
CA TYR A 41 -14.12 12.33 -3.93
C TYR A 41 -14.55 10.86 -3.94
N SER A 42 -15.40 10.46 -4.90
CA SER A 42 -15.80 9.06 -5.03
C SER A 42 -14.64 8.16 -5.49
N GLY A 43 -13.75 8.67 -6.34
CA GLY A 43 -12.55 7.97 -6.80
C GLY A 43 -11.55 7.74 -5.67
N GLU A 44 -11.43 8.71 -4.75
CA GLU A 44 -10.60 8.56 -3.54
C GLU A 44 -11.07 7.41 -2.64
N ALA A 45 -12.39 7.30 -2.41
CA ALA A 45 -12.95 6.23 -1.61
C ALA A 45 -12.77 4.85 -2.27
N LEU A 46 -12.94 4.78 -3.60
CA LEU A 46 -12.72 3.54 -4.36
C LEU A 46 -11.26 3.08 -4.33
N MET A 47 -10.30 4.01 -4.24
CA MET A 47 -8.86 3.70 -4.16
C MET A 47 -8.43 3.03 -2.86
N LEU A 48 -9.23 3.10 -1.79
CA LEU A 48 -8.94 2.40 -0.54
C LEU A 48 -8.93 0.87 -0.71
N ILE A 49 -9.78 0.34 -1.61
CA ILE A 49 -9.89 -1.11 -1.88
C ILE A 49 -8.58 -1.68 -2.46
N PRO A 50 -8.06 -1.17 -3.59
CA PRO A 50 -6.79 -1.66 -4.14
C PRO A 50 -5.62 -1.39 -3.18
N ILE A 51 -5.61 -0.27 -2.44
CA ILE A 51 -4.57 0.01 -1.42
C ILE A 51 -4.57 -1.08 -0.32
N ALA A 52 -5.75 -1.48 0.17
CA ALA A 52 -5.86 -2.53 1.17
C ALA A 52 -5.37 -3.89 0.65
N ILE A 53 -5.73 -4.25 -0.58
CA ILE A 53 -5.24 -5.47 -1.24
C ILE A 53 -3.72 -5.44 -1.40
N PHE A 54 -3.18 -4.31 -1.88
CA PHE A 54 -1.75 -4.15 -2.10
C PHE A 54 -0.97 -4.18 -0.79
N THR A 55 -1.49 -3.55 0.26
CA THR A 55 -0.94 -3.60 1.62
C THR A 55 -0.81 -5.04 2.12
N ARG A 56 -1.83 -5.87 1.89
CA ARG A 56 -1.80 -7.28 2.27
C ARG A 56 -0.73 -8.06 1.52
N LEU A 57 -0.55 -7.80 0.22
CA LEU A 57 0.47 -8.45 -0.61
C LEU A 57 1.87 -8.03 -0.18
N LEU A 58 2.09 -6.72 0.02
CA LEU A 58 3.35 -6.19 0.53
C LEU A 58 3.69 -6.77 1.90
N PHE A 59 2.71 -6.89 2.80
CA PHE A 59 2.92 -7.50 4.10
C PHE A 59 3.37 -8.95 4.01
N LYS A 60 2.75 -9.74 3.13
CA LYS A 60 3.17 -11.13 2.89
C LYS A 60 4.60 -11.20 2.36
N SER A 61 4.95 -10.34 1.40
CA SER A 61 6.30 -10.29 0.84
C SER A 61 7.33 -9.85 1.88
N ALA A 62 7.05 -8.79 2.63
CA ALA A 62 7.91 -8.29 3.71
C ALA A 62 8.10 -9.34 4.80
N LEU A 63 7.05 -10.08 5.17
CA LEU A 63 7.14 -11.16 6.15
C LEU A 63 8.00 -12.33 5.65
N LYS A 64 7.91 -12.66 4.35
CA LYS A 64 8.76 -13.67 3.73
C LYS A 64 10.23 -13.25 3.78
N ILE A 65 10.53 -12.02 3.35
CA ILE A 65 11.88 -11.45 3.36
C ILE A 65 12.46 -11.38 4.78
N GLU A 66 11.67 -10.90 5.76
CA GLU A 66 12.10 -10.82 7.17
C GLU A 66 12.38 -12.19 7.80
N ARG A 67 11.69 -13.24 7.36
CA ARG A 67 11.94 -14.63 7.79
C ARG A 67 13.21 -15.18 7.15
N GLU A 68 13.40 -14.95 5.86
CA GLU A 68 14.61 -15.34 5.12
C GLU A 68 15.86 -14.64 5.69
N LEU A 69 15.80 -13.33 5.97
CA LEU A 69 16.91 -12.56 6.54
C LEU A 69 17.31 -13.01 7.95
N LYS A 70 16.37 -13.57 8.72
CA LYS A 70 16.61 -14.06 10.08
C LYS A 70 17.05 -15.52 10.12
N GLY A 71 17.20 -16.17 8.96
CA GLY A 71 17.58 -17.59 8.88
C GLY A 71 16.52 -18.54 9.44
N ASP A 72 15.28 -18.07 9.58
CA ASP A 72 14.14 -18.82 10.12
C ASP A 72 13.53 -19.69 9.00
N THR A 73 14.36 -20.55 8.40
CA THR A 73 13.93 -21.60 7.46
C THR A 73 13.42 -22.80 8.26
N ALA A 74 12.35 -22.61 9.02
CA ALA A 74 11.57 -23.74 9.52
C ALA A 74 10.57 -24.13 8.41
N LEU A 75 10.89 -25.26 7.76
CA LEU A 75 9.97 -26.09 6.98
C LEU A 75 8.67 -26.35 7.77
#